data_AF-A0A2H0R3R5-F1
#
_entry.id   AF-A0A2H0R3R5-F1
#
_cell.length_a   1.000
_cell.length_b   1.000
_cell.length_c   1.000
_cell.angle_alpha   90.00
_cell.angle_beta   90.00
_cell.angle_gamma   90.00
#
_symmetry.space_group_name_H-M   'P 1'
#
loop_
_entity.id
_entity.type
_entity.pdbx_description
1 polymer ?
#
loop_
_entity_poly.entity_id
_entity_poly.type
_entity_poly.pdbx_seq_one_letter_code
_entity_poly.pdbx_strand_id
1 'polypeptide(L)'
;MIVKIWLNENLNPIILGEELTENFRGLLKELGLSDSQINSLEIEICLSEIADFAGYYAGSKGDIYWIEINKKLVLANSDLSKRYGGSHAFNATLIHEMAHLVCDVLEPGPKDRHGFSRRPISGRQKEEKFCEEIAEKYASRLILLDSFRVEHIMKFHLEWPKTQLALF
;
A
#
# COMPACT_ATOMS: atom_id res chain seq x y z
N MET A 1 13.02 1.98 8.21
CA MET A 1 11.96 1.77 7.23
C MET A 1 12.51 1.72 5.83
N ILE A 2 12.11 0.69 5.07
CA ILE A 2 12.22 0.64 3.61
C ILE A 2 10.80 0.47 3.06
N VAL A 3 10.45 1.18 1.99
CA VAL A 3 9.18 0.99 1.28
C VAL A 3 9.46 0.61 -0.17
N LYS A 4 8.96 -0.55 -0.57
CA LYS A 4 9.08 -1.12 -1.92
C LYS A 4 7.71 -1.14 -2.57
N ILE A 5 7.62 -0.68 -3.81
CA ILE A 5 6.42 -0.85 -4.65
C ILE A 5 6.70 -1.88 -5.73
N TRP A 6 5.88 -2.91 -5.76
CA TRP A 6 5.88 -3.94 -6.78
C TRP A 6 4.77 -3.69 -7.78
N LEU A 7 5.06 -3.87 -9.06
CA LEU A 7 4.04 -4.05 -10.08
C LEU A 7 3.98 -5.56 -10.32
N ASN A 8 2.80 -6.19 -10.24
CA ASN A 8 2.67 -7.66 -10.31
C ASN A 8 3.32 -8.30 -11.55
N GLU A 9 3.59 -7.52 -12.59
CA GLU A 9 4.22 -7.95 -13.84
C GLU A 9 5.76 -7.78 -13.85
N ASN A 10 6.36 -7.27 -12.77
CA ASN A 10 7.78 -6.94 -12.68
C ASN A 10 8.46 -7.59 -11.47
N LEU A 11 9.59 -8.26 -11.70
CA LEU A 11 10.41 -8.89 -10.66
C LEU A 11 11.32 -7.90 -9.92
N ASN A 12 11.36 -6.63 -10.35
CA ASN A 12 12.14 -5.58 -9.71
C ASN A 12 11.23 -4.57 -8.99
N PRO A 13 11.39 -4.39 -7.67
CA PRO A 13 10.62 -3.39 -6.93
C PRO A 13 11.12 -1.99 -7.25
N ILE A 14 10.18 -1.05 -7.34
CA ILE A 14 10.48 0.37 -7.30
C ILE A 14 10.70 0.74 -5.84
N ILE A 15 11.92 1.08 -5.47
CA ILE A 15 12.21 1.64 -4.14
C ILE A 15 11.74 3.09 -4.14
N LEU A 16 10.92 3.46 -3.16
CA LEU A 16 10.45 4.84 -3.05
C LEU A 16 11.61 5.77 -2.66
N GLY A 17 11.59 6.97 -3.22
CA GLY A 17 12.52 8.03 -2.85
C GLY A 17 12.38 8.46 -1.38
N GLU A 18 13.38 9.16 -0.88
CA GLU A 18 13.47 9.60 0.52
C GLU A 18 12.25 10.44 0.94
N GLU A 19 11.76 11.33 0.08
CA GLU A 19 10.60 12.19 0.37
C GLU A 19 9.31 11.40 0.65
N LEU A 20 8.98 10.43 -0.21
CA LEU A 20 7.80 9.56 0.00
C LEU A 20 7.97 8.68 1.23
N THR A 21 9.19 8.18 1.46
CA THR A 21 9.51 7.39 2.66
C THR A 21 9.31 8.23 3.93
N GLU A 22 9.71 9.51 3.92
CA GLU A 22 9.53 10.40 5.07
C GLU A 22 8.06 10.76 5.30
N ASN A 23 7.25 10.93 4.24
CA ASN A 23 5.81 11.11 4.37
C ASN A 23 5.15 9.92 5.09
N PHE A 24 5.54 8.70 4.74
CA PHE A 24 5.07 7.51 5.46
C PHE A 24 5.58 7.46 6.90
N ARG A 25 6.85 7.81 7.16
CA ARG A 25 7.38 7.89 8.54
C ARG A 25 6.57 8.88 9.38
N GLY A 26 6.26 10.06 8.84
CA GLY A 26 5.43 11.07 9.51
C GLY A 26 4.03 10.52 9.85
N LEU A 27 3.38 9.85 8.90
CA LEU A 27 2.08 9.21 9.14
C LEU A 27 2.18 8.15 10.24
N LEU A 28 3.16 7.25 10.18
CA LEU A 28 3.32 6.18 11.18
C LEU A 28 3.59 6.72 12.59
N LYS A 29 4.35 7.83 12.71
CA LYS A 29 4.55 8.53 13.98
C LYS A 29 3.26 9.11 14.53
N GLU A 30 2.48 9.77 13.69
CA GLU A 30 1.18 10.33 14.10
C GLU A 30 0.19 9.25 14.52
N LEU A 31 0.32 8.04 13.99
CA LEU A 31 -0.47 6.87 14.37
C LEU A 31 0.10 6.14 15.60
N GLY A 32 1.15 6.66 16.23
CA GLY A 32 1.64 6.21 17.53
C GLY A 32 2.82 5.24 17.47
N LEU A 33 3.41 4.98 16.30
CA LEU A 33 4.64 4.18 16.23
C LEU A 33 5.86 4.99 16.67
N SER A 34 6.74 4.36 17.44
CA SER A 34 8.02 4.93 17.83
C SER A 34 9.06 4.89 16.69
N ASP A 35 10.09 5.72 16.78
CA ASP A 35 11.20 5.71 15.81
C ASP A 35 11.88 4.35 15.67
N SER A 36 12.01 3.60 16.78
CA SER A 36 12.61 2.26 16.75
C SER A 36 11.74 1.27 15.97
N GLN A 37 10.42 1.28 16.21
CA GLN A 37 9.47 0.46 15.46
C GLN A 37 9.51 0.82 13.98
N ILE A 38 9.39 2.11 13.63
CA ILE A 38 9.40 2.55 12.23
C ILE A 38 10.72 2.19 11.54
N ASN A 39 11.84 2.29 12.26
CA ASN A 39 13.15 2.00 11.68
C ASN A 39 13.32 0.52 11.28
N SER A 40 12.68 -0.42 11.98
CA SER A 40 12.75 -1.85 11.63
C SER A 40 11.81 -2.26 10.49
N LEU A 41 10.77 -1.48 10.18
CA LEU A 41 9.76 -1.88 9.19
C LEU A 41 10.32 -1.98 7.77
N GLU A 42 9.86 -3.00 7.06
CA GLU A 42 9.90 -3.08 5.61
C GLU A 42 8.46 -3.21 5.10
N ILE A 43 8.05 -2.30 4.20
CA ILE A 43 6.69 -2.27 3.66
C ILE A 43 6.76 -2.57 2.17
N GLU A 44 6.04 -3.61 1.75
CA GLU A 44 5.92 -4.00 0.36
C GLU A 44 4.50 -3.72 -0.13
N ILE A 45 4.37 -2.76 -1.06
CA ILE A 45 3.10 -2.38 -1.68
C ILE A 45 3.04 -3.01 -3.06
N CYS A 46 2.16 -3.98 -3.28
CA CYS A 46 1.95 -4.58 -4.60
C CYS A 46 0.77 -3.91 -5.31
N LEU A 47 1.00 -3.46 -6.55
CA LEU A 47 -0.06 -3.03 -7.45
C LEU A 47 -0.42 -4.18 -8.39
N SER A 48 -1.62 -4.72 -8.22
CA SER A 48 -2.09 -5.90 -8.95
C SER A 48 -3.55 -5.73 -9.40
N GLU A 49 -4.03 -6.65 -10.23
CA GLU A 49 -5.45 -6.72 -10.56
C GLU A 49 -6.15 -7.66 -9.56
N ILE A 50 -6.85 -7.05 -8.60
CA ILE A 50 -7.73 -7.75 -7.65
C ILE A 50 -9.18 -7.52 -8.06
N ALA A 51 -10.02 -8.54 -7.94
CA ALA A 51 -11.36 -8.55 -8.54
C ALA A 51 -12.29 -7.48 -7.93
N ASP A 52 -12.52 -7.55 -6.61
CA ASP A 52 -13.63 -6.84 -5.96
C ASP A 52 -13.21 -5.84 -4.87
N PHE A 53 -11.91 -5.73 -4.60
CA PHE A 53 -11.39 -4.89 -3.51
C PHE A 53 -10.57 -3.73 -4.05
N ALA A 54 -10.60 -2.62 -3.30
CA ALA A 54 -9.76 -1.46 -3.54
C ALA A 54 -8.30 -1.73 -3.13
N GLY A 55 -8.12 -2.43 -2.01
CA GLY A 55 -6.85 -2.86 -1.46
C GLY A 55 -7.05 -3.93 -0.40
N TYR A 56 -5.94 -4.47 0.10
CA TYR A 56 -5.91 -5.49 1.13
C TYR A 56 -4.55 -5.55 1.82
N TYR A 57 -4.53 -5.42 3.15
CA TYR A 57 -3.39 -5.76 3.99
C TYR A 57 -3.31 -7.27 4.20
N ALA A 58 -2.22 -7.89 3.71
CA ALA A 58 -2.05 -9.34 3.68
C ALA A 58 -1.47 -9.95 4.98
N GLY A 59 -0.97 -9.09 5.87
CA GLY A 59 -0.29 -9.46 7.10
C GLY A 59 1.21 -9.16 7.06
N SER A 60 1.92 -9.72 8.04
CA SER A 60 3.36 -9.53 8.22
C SER A 60 4.09 -10.83 8.50
N LYS A 61 5.40 -10.87 8.24
CA LYS A 61 6.28 -12.00 8.54
C LYS A 61 7.66 -11.45 8.89
N GLY A 62 7.98 -11.50 10.17
CA GLY A 62 9.11 -10.72 10.70
C GLY A 62 8.76 -9.24 10.64
N ASP A 63 9.70 -8.41 10.17
CA ASP A 63 9.50 -6.97 10.03
C ASP A 63 9.01 -6.55 8.63
N ILE A 64 8.63 -7.51 7.78
CA ILE A 64 8.12 -7.25 6.43
C ILE A 64 6.59 -7.31 6.46
N TYR A 65 5.97 -6.27 5.90
CA TYR A 65 4.54 -6.03 5.87
C TYR A 65 4.05 -5.87 4.43
N TRP A 66 2.98 -6.57 4.07
CA TRP A 66 2.47 -6.60 2.69
C TRP A 66 1.12 -5.90 2.57
N ILE A 67 1.07 -4.94 1.65
CA ILE A 67 -0.15 -4.25 1.24
C ILE A 67 -0.35 -4.50 -0.24
N GLU A 68 -1.53 -4.93 -0.64
CA GLU A 68 -1.91 -5.05 -2.04
C GLU A 68 -2.94 -3.99 -2.39
N ILE A 69 -2.74 -3.25 -3.47
CA ILE A 69 -3.65 -2.19 -3.93
C ILE A 69 -4.07 -2.51 -5.36
N ASN A 70 -5.35 -2.32 -5.65
CA ASN A 70 -5.88 -2.52 -6.99
C ASN A 70 -5.28 -1.50 -7.94
N LYS A 71 -4.50 -1.97 -8.93
CA LYS A 71 -3.87 -1.11 -9.94
C LYS A 71 -4.89 -0.28 -10.72
N LYS A 72 -6.14 -0.73 -10.81
CA LYS A 72 -7.23 0.02 -11.46
C LYS A 72 -7.52 1.36 -10.76
N LEU A 73 -7.29 1.50 -9.44
CA LEU A 73 -7.45 2.80 -8.76
C LEU A 73 -6.47 3.86 -9.28
N VAL A 74 -5.30 3.42 -9.73
CA VAL A 74 -4.27 4.32 -10.27
C VAL A 74 -4.54 4.68 -11.73
N LEU A 75 -5.17 3.76 -12.47
CA LEU A 75 -5.53 3.97 -13.87
C LEU A 75 -6.72 4.94 -13.98
N ALA A 76 -6.42 6.21 -14.31
CA ALA A 76 -7.39 7.31 -14.34
C ALA A 76 -8.71 7.00 -15.09
N ASN A 77 -8.67 6.13 -16.11
CA ASN A 77 -9.81 5.79 -16.95
C ASN A 77 -10.55 4.50 -16.58
N SER A 78 -10.14 3.78 -15.53
CA SER A 78 -10.84 2.56 -15.10
C SER A 78 -12.19 2.89 -14.46
N ASP A 79 -13.13 1.94 -14.50
CA ASP A 79 -14.44 2.09 -13.83
C ASP A 79 -14.30 2.27 -12.32
N LEU A 80 -13.30 1.60 -11.73
CA LEU A 80 -12.99 1.70 -10.30
C LEU A 80 -12.47 3.12 -9.96
N SER A 81 -11.54 3.67 -10.74
CA SER A 81 -11.03 5.04 -10.57
C SER A 81 -12.17 6.06 -10.67
N LYS A 82 -13.04 5.94 -11.68
CA LYS A 82 -14.20 6.83 -11.86
C LYS A 82 -15.18 6.72 -10.69
N ARG A 83 -15.44 5.50 -10.20
CA ARG A 83 -16.36 5.23 -9.09
C ARG A 83 -15.88 5.81 -7.76
N TYR A 84 -14.58 5.74 -7.49
CA TYR A 84 -14.03 6.08 -6.17
C TYR A 84 -13.27 7.42 -6.12
N GLY A 85 -13.04 8.10 -7.25
CA GLY A 85 -12.40 9.42 -7.29
C GLY A 85 -10.90 9.42 -7.58
N GLY A 86 -10.40 8.41 -8.31
CA GLY A 86 -9.04 8.37 -8.85
C GLY A 86 -7.94 8.39 -7.79
N SER A 87 -7.04 9.39 -7.82
CA SER A 87 -5.88 9.44 -6.92
C SER A 87 -6.25 9.54 -5.46
N HIS A 88 -7.34 10.22 -5.15
CA HIS A 88 -7.83 10.31 -3.77
C HIS A 88 -8.24 8.93 -3.26
N ALA A 89 -8.91 8.12 -4.08
CA ALA A 89 -9.30 6.75 -3.74
C ALA A 89 -8.08 5.89 -3.40
N PHE A 90 -7.06 5.92 -4.27
CA PHE A 90 -5.83 5.17 -4.03
C PHE A 90 -5.15 5.59 -2.72
N ASN A 91 -5.02 6.91 -2.48
CA ASN A 91 -4.39 7.40 -1.25
C ASN A 91 -5.19 6.96 -0.02
N ALA A 92 -6.52 7.05 -0.07
CA ALA A 92 -7.40 6.61 1.00
C ALA A 92 -7.25 5.11 1.27
N THR A 93 -7.28 4.29 0.21
CA THR A 93 -7.06 2.84 0.32
C THR A 93 -5.69 2.53 0.91
N LEU A 94 -4.63 3.15 0.40
CA LEU A 94 -3.27 2.88 0.90
C LEU A 94 -3.13 3.25 2.38
N ILE A 95 -3.68 4.39 2.78
CA ILE A 95 -3.66 4.81 4.19
C ILE A 95 -4.50 3.87 5.06
N HIS A 96 -5.66 3.42 4.58
CA HIS A 96 -6.48 2.44 5.25
C HIS A 96 -5.70 1.14 5.51
N GLU A 97 -5.04 0.58 4.49
CA GLU A 97 -4.22 -0.62 4.66
C GLU A 97 -2.99 -0.39 5.54
N MET A 98 -2.42 0.82 5.53
CA MET A 98 -1.36 1.19 6.46
C MET A 98 -1.86 1.29 7.91
N ALA A 99 -3.11 1.69 8.14
CA ALA A 99 -3.68 1.69 9.48
C ALA A 99 -3.82 0.26 10.02
N HIS A 100 -4.12 -0.73 9.17
CA HIS A 100 -4.05 -2.15 9.52
C HIS A 100 -2.63 -2.61 9.86
N LEU A 101 -1.62 -2.13 9.11
CA LEU A 101 -0.22 -2.37 9.44
C LEU A 101 0.14 -1.80 10.82
N VAL A 102 -0.21 -0.54 11.11
CA VAL A 102 0.08 0.09 12.41
C VAL A 102 -0.53 -0.70 13.54
N CYS A 103 -1.78 -1.08 13.35
CA CYS A 103 -2.47 -2.02 14.20
C CYS A 103 -1.59 -3.25 14.47
N ASP A 104 -1.22 -4.03 13.45
CA ASP A 104 -0.41 -5.25 13.60
C ASP A 104 0.97 -5.01 14.23
N VAL A 105 1.58 -3.83 14.07
CA VAL A 105 2.83 -3.45 14.77
C VAL A 105 2.60 -3.25 16.28
N LEU A 106 1.52 -2.57 16.66
CA LEU A 106 1.21 -2.25 18.06
C LEU A 106 0.70 -3.47 18.83
N GLU A 107 -0.15 -4.26 18.19
CA GLU A 107 -0.75 -5.47 18.75
C GLU A 107 -0.70 -6.57 17.69
N PRO A 108 0.41 -7.32 17.60
CA PRO A 108 0.58 -8.38 16.61
C PRO A 108 -0.44 -9.51 16.80
N GLY A 109 -1.02 -9.95 15.69
CA GLY A 109 -1.88 -11.12 15.66
C GLY A 109 -1.15 -12.45 15.92
N PRO A 110 -1.90 -13.55 16.12
CA PRO A 110 -1.32 -14.88 16.15
C PRO A 110 -0.66 -15.21 14.80
N LYS A 111 0.49 -15.89 14.86
CA LYS A 111 1.20 -16.35 13.67
C LYS A 111 0.62 -17.68 13.18
N ASP A 112 0.43 -17.80 11.88
CA ASP A 112 0.10 -19.06 11.25
C ASP A 112 1.32 -20.00 11.16
N ARG A 113 1.10 -21.21 10.62
CA ARG A 113 2.16 -22.22 10.44
C ARG A 113 3.30 -21.78 9.48
N HIS A 114 3.09 -20.73 8.70
CA HIS A 114 4.06 -20.16 7.76
C HIS A 114 4.76 -18.92 8.35
N GLY A 115 4.42 -18.55 9.60
CA GLY A 115 4.97 -17.41 10.31
C GLY A 115 4.29 -16.08 10.00
N PHE A 116 3.16 -16.09 9.29
CA PHE A 116 2.40 -14.88 8.97
C PHE A 116 1.53 -14.46 10.15
N SER A 117 1.68 -13.22 10.60
CA SER A 117 0.76 -12.58 11.54
C SER A 117 -0.49 -12.12 10.82
N ARG A 118 -1.66 -12.52 11.34
CA ARG A 118 -2.96 -11.97 10.93
C ARG A 118 -3.82 -11.73 12.15
N ARG A 119 -4.43 -10.55 12.22
CA ARG A 119 -5.30 -10.15 13.31
C ARG A 119 -6.58 -11.01 13.30
N PRO A 120 -7.03 -11.54 14.46
CA PRO A 120 -8.27 -12.33 14.52
C PRO A 120 -9.50 -11.49 14.13
N ILE A 121 -10.51 -12.14 13.56
CA ILE A 121 -11.74 -11.46 13.09
C ILE A 121 -12.52 -10.80 14.26
N SER A 122 -12.33 -11.28 15.50
CA SER A 122 -12.95 -10.70 16.69
C SER A 122 -12.34 -9.32 17.01
N GLY A 123 -13.11 -8.25 16.79
CA GLY A 123 -12.65 -6.86 16.95
C GLY A 123 -12.55 -6.07 15.64
N ARG A 124 -12.70 -6.75 14.49
CA ARG A 124 -12.56 -6.17 13.15
C ARG A 124 -13.40 -4.91 12.94
N GLN A 125 -14.65 -4.85 13.40
CA GLN A 125 -15.47 -3.64 13.23
C GLN A 125 -14.86 -2.36 13.85
N LYS A 126 -14.21 -2.46 15.02
CA LYS A 126 -13.57 -1.29 15.63
C LYS A 126 -12.30 -0.89 14.90
N GLU A 127 -11.53 -1.89 14.45
CA GLU A 127 -10.33 -1.67 13.66
C GLU A 127 -10.64 -1.08 12.29
N GLU A 128 -11.61 -1.64 11.57
CA GLU A 128 -12.06 -1.14 10.26
C GLU A 128 -12.55 0.31 10.38
N LYS A 129 -13.35 0.62 11.41
CA LYS A 129 -13.78 2.00 11.68
C LYS A 129 -12.59 2.94 11.94
N PHE A 130 -11.60 2.49 12.72
CA PHE A 130 -10.37 3.25 12.92
C PHE A 130 -9.64 3.47 11.60
N CYS A 131 -9.48 2.43 10.77
CA CYS A 131 -8.80 2.52 9.48
C CYS A 131 -9.55 3.45 8.50
N GLU A 132 -10.87 3.45 8.50
CA GLU A 132 -11.73 4.40 7.77
C GLU A 132 -11.50 5.85 8.23
N GLU A 133 -11.54 6.11 9.55
CA GLU A 133 -11.31 7.45 10.11
C GLU A 133 -9.90 7.99 9.78
N ILE A 134 -8.89 7.12 9.82
CA ILE A 134 -7.52 7.47 9.43
C ILE A 134 -7.44 7.73 7.92
N ALA A 135 -8.06 6.90 7.08
CA ALA A 135 -8.10 7.14 5.64
C ALA A 135 -8.73 8.50 5.31
N GLU A 136 -9.90 8.81 5.87
CA GLU A 136 -10.59 10.09 5.66
C GLU A 136 -9.73 11.29 6.08
N LYS A 137 -9.06 11.19 7.22
CA LYS A 137 -8.25 12.29 7.78
C LYS A 137 -6.97 12.55 6.98
N TYR A 138 -6.37 11.52 6.40
CA TYR A 138 -5.02 11.60 5.84
C TYR A 138 -4.94 11.43 4.31
N ALA A 139 -6.00 10.98 3.63
CA ALA A 139 -5.98 10.71 2.19
C ALA A 139 -5.58 11.93 1.33
N SER A 140 -5.91 13.13 1.78
CA SER A 140 -5.56 14.39 1.11
C SER A 140 -4.13 14.86 1.38
N ARG A 141 -3.49 14.37 2.45
CA ARG A 141 -2.12 14.74 2.86
C ARG A 141 -1.06 13.94 2.10
N LEU A 142 -1.42 12.74 1.68
CA LEU A 142 -0.52 11.86 0.94
C LEU A 142 -0.44 12.34 -0.52
N ILE A 143 0.53 13.18 -0.85
CA ILE A 143 0.81 13.53 -2.26
C ILE A 143 1.63 12.40 -2.89
N LEU A 144 1.10 11.18 -2.83
CA LEU A 144 1.78 10.02 -3.37
C LEU A 144 1.56 9.91 -4.86
N LEU A 145 0.36 10.27 -5.32
CA LEU A 145 -0.01 10.08 -6.72
C LEU A 145 0.23 11.28 -7.62
N ASP A 146 0.20 12.54 -7.19
CA ASP A 146 0.43 13.63 -8.16
C ASP A 146 1.88 13.62 -8.70
N SER A 147 2.85 13.14 -7.90
CA SER A 147 4.26 12.95 -8.30
C SER A 147 4.54 11.58 -8.95
N PHE A 148 3.76 10.54 -8.62
CA PHE A 148 3.99 9.15 -9.09
C PHE A 148 3.10 8.75 -10.29
N ARG A 149 2.01 9.50 -10.56
CA ARG A 149 0.89 9.08 -11.43
C ARG A 149 1.23 8.75 -12.86
N VAL A 150 2.08 9.51 -13.54
CA VAL A 150 2.05 9.49 -15.01
C VAL A 150 3.30 8.85 -15.55
N GLU A 151 4.49 9.36 -15.23
CA GLU A 151 5.67 8.86 -15.92
C GLU A 151 6.08 7.46 -15.47
N HIS A 152 6.19 7.12 -14.18
CA HIS A 152 6.72 5.81 -13.82
C HIS A 152 5.71 4.66 -13.97
N ILE A 153 4.42 4.84 -13.70
CA ILE A 153 3.44 3.78 -13.93
C ILE A 153 3.07 3.69 -15.42
N MET A 154 2.87 4.81 -16.14
CA MET A 154 2.52 4.74 -17.56
C MET A 154 3.71 4.44 -18.47
N LYS A 155 4.94 4.91 -18.19
CA LYS A 155 6.11 4.55 -18.99
C LYS A 155 6.35 3.05 -18.93
N PHE A 156 6.18 2.43 -17.77
CA PHE A 156 6.25 0.98 -17.68
C PHE A 156 5.04 0.30 -18.35
N HIS A 157 3.80 0.75 -18.17
CA HIS A 157 2.64 0.13 -18.81
C HIS A 157 2.59 0.33 -20.35
N LEU A 158 3.16 1.42 -20.88
CA LEU A 158 3.22 1.75 -22.31
C LEU A 158 4.49 1.26 -23.01
N GLU A 159 5.62 1.11 -22.31
CA GLU A 159 6.88 0.59 -22.88
C GLU A 159 7.00 -0.94 -22.75
N TRP A 160 6.34 -1.58 -21.78
CA TRP A 160 6.42 -3.04 -21.60
C TRP A 160 5.90 -3.87 -22.79
N PRO A 161 4.83 -3.47 -23.52
CA PRO A 161 4.42 -4.20 -24.71
C PRO A 161 5.44 -4.12 -25.86
N LYS A 162 6.37 -3.15 -25.83
CA LYS A 162 7.36 -2.97 -26.90
C LYS A 162 8.66 -3.75 -26.67
N THR A 163 9.00 -4.08 -25.42
CA THR A 163 10.22 -4.83 -25.10
C THR A 163 10.04 -6.36 -25.11
N GLN A 164 8.82 -6.89 -25.13
CA GLN A 164 8.60 -8.35 -25.28
C GLN A 164 8.54 -8.85 -26.74
N LEU A 165 8.42 -7.97 -27.74
CA LEU A 165 8.48 -8.38 -29.15
C LEU A 165 9.91 -8.44 -29.71
N ALA A 166 10.94 -8.22 -28.88
CA ALA A 166 12.34 -8.26 -29.30
C ALA A 166 13.14 -9.46 -28.73
N LEU A 167 12.48 -10.40 -28.02
CA LEU A 167 13.15 -11.56 -27.41
C LEU A 167 12.45 -12.91 -27.66
N PHE A 168 11.66 -13.02 -28.73
CA PHE A 168 11.26 -14.31 -29.32
C PHE A 168 11.69 -14.40 -30.77
#